data_AF-A0A4Y1Z722-F1
#
_entry.id   AF-A0A4Y1Z722-F1
#
_cell.length_a   1.000
_cell.length_b   1.000
_cell.length_c   1.000
_cell.angle_alpha   90.00
_cell.angle_beta   90.00
_cell.angle_gamma   90.00
#
_symmetry.space_group_name_H-M   'P 1'
#
loop_
_entity.id
_entity.type
_entity.pdbx_description
1 polymer ?
#
loop_
_entity_poly.entity_id
_entity_poly.type
_entity_poly.pdbx_seq_one_letter_code
_entity_poly.pdbx_strand_id
1 'polypeptide(L)'
;MRTEHQMMALIRNQAINDERIRAVILNGSRANPDAPRDCFQDYDIVYVTREVVTFTSDHRWIDVFGERLILQMPDLTDIGNGKPTLSNQQFTYLMLFKDGNRIDLTLMTPERATDYINGDSLSIILLDKDQQFNAVPPSDDRDYRIISPSKQQFADCCNELWWVAPYVAKGLWRGEIPYAKAMLEQPVRDMMLRMLSWYAGVRTGFTISAGKCGKYLPRYVDADVWQDYLSTYPDADSEHVWQALFRMCALFRRLARHVADHFGYDYAEADDRNVTNYLHHVHALPREEKVFD
;
A
#
# COMPACT_ATOMS: atom_id res chain seq x y z
N MET A 1 -6.50 13.30 -24.47
CA MET A 1 -6.81 12.39 -23.35
C MET A 1 -8.29 12.07 -23.40
N ARG A 2 -8.65 10.79 -23.44
CA ARG A 2 -10.05 10.37 -23.29
C ARG A 2 -10.50 10.69 -21.87
N THR A 3 -11.71 11.22 -21.74
CA THR A 3 -12.37 11.54 -20.46
C THR A 3 -12.81 10.27 -19.73
N GLU A 4 -13.12 10.39 -18.44
CA GLU A 4 -13.69 9.29 -17.65
C GLU A 4 -14.94 8.69 -18.28
N HIS A 5 -15.87 9.53 -18.74
CA HIS A 5 -17.06 9.06 -19.44
C HIS A 5 -16.72 8.24 -20.70
N GLN A 6 -15.74 8.70 -21.49
CA GLN A 6 -15.29 7.96 -22.69
C GLN A 6 -14.61 6.64 -22.33
N MET A 7 -13.79 6.60 -21.28
CA MET A 7 -13.11 5.38 -20.83
C MET A 7 -14.10 4.37 -20.27
N MET A 8 -15.01 4.79 -19.40
CA MET A 8 -16.06 3.93 -18.83
C MET A 8 -16.99 3.38 -19.92
N ALA A 9 -17.36 4.20 -20.90
CA ALA A 9 -18.12 3.74 -22.05
C ALA A 9 -17.35 2.72 -22.89
N LEU A 10 -16.06 2.95 -23.15
CA LEU A 10 -15.20 2.02 -23.90
C LEU A 10 -15.08 0.66 -23.20
N ILE A 11 -14.81 0.66 -21.90
CA ILE A 11 -14.72 -0.55 -21.05
C ILE A 11 -16.05 -1.32 -21.11
N ARG A 12 -17.16 -0.63 -20.83
CA ARG A 12 -18.48 -1.26 -20.83
C ARG A 12 -18.88 -1.79 -22.21
N ASN A 13 -18.62 -1.04 -23.27
CA ASN A 13 -18.97 -1.45 -24.64
C ASN A 13 -18.18 -2.65 -25.10
N GLN A 14 -16.89 -2.77 -24.74
CA GLN A 14 -16.11 -3.96 -25.03
C GLN A 14 -16.76 -5.21 -24.41
N ALA A 15 -17.19 -5.12 -23.16
CA ALA A 15 -17.85 -6.22 -22.48
C ALA A 15 -19.24 -6.53 -23.03
N ILE A 16 -20.01 -5.52 -23.47
CA ILE A 16 -21.30 -5.73 -24.13
C ILE A 16 -21.11 -6.51 -25.43
N ASN A 17 -20.15 -6.12 -26.26
CA ASN A 17 -19.96 -6.68 -27.60
C ASN A 17 -19.24 -8.04 -27.61
N ASP A 18 -18.55 -8.41 -26.53
CA ASP A 18 -17.87 -9.69 -26.41
C ASP A 18 -18.66 -10.66 -25.52
N GLU A 19 -19.25 -11.70 -26.10
CA GLU A 19 -20.06 -12.68 -25.37
C GLU A 19 -19.29 -13.51 -24.35
N ARG A 20 -17.96 -13.57 -24.50
CA ARG A 20 -17.08 -14.28 -23.55
C ARG A 20 -17.00 -13.53 -22.21
N ILE A 21 -17.24 -12.21 -22.21
CA ILE A 21 -17.31 -11.37 -21.01
C ILE A 21 -18.74 -11.36 -20.49
N ARG A 22 -18.91 -11.77 -19.23
CA ARG A 22 -20.21 -11.92 -18.56
C ARG A 22 -20.51 -10.80 -17.58
N ALA A 23 -19.49 -10.24 -16.94
CA ALA A 23 -19.64 -9.10 -16.06
C ALA A 23 -18.40 -8.19 -16.09
N VAL A 24 -18.60 -6.95 -15.65
CA VAL A 24 -17.56 -5.94 -15.47
C VAL A 24 -17.66 -5.36 -14.08
N ILE A 25 -16.55 -5.37 -13.36
CA ILE A 25 -16.44 -4.80 -12.02
C ILE A 25 -15.36 -3.72 -12.08
N LEU A 26 -15.66 -2.56 -11.50
CA LEU A 26 -14.70 -1.49 -11.25
C LEU A 26 -14.25 -1.58 -9.80
N ASN A 27 -12.94 -1.57 -9.59
CA ASN A 27 -12.30 -1.61 -8.29
C ASN A 27 -11.45 -0.36 -8.01
N GLY A 28 -10.72 -0.40 -6.90
CA GLY A 28 -9.67 0.54 -6.59
C GLY A 28 -10.19 1.94 -6.25
N SER A 29 -9.34 2.95 -6.48
CA SER A 29 -9.64 4.31 -6.00
C SER A 29 -10.85 4.94 -6.69
N ARG A 30 -11.22 4.46 -7.88
CA ARG A 30 -12.42 4.95 -8.58
C ARG A 30 -13.72 4.39 -7.98
N ALA A 31 -13.66 3.21 -7.37
CA ALA A 31 -14.77 2.64 -6.62
C ALA A 31 -14.96 3.31 -5.24
N ASN A 32 -13.91 3.94 -4.70
CA ASN A 32 -13.96 4.56 -3.38
C ASN A 32 -14.63 5.95 -3.41
N PRO A 33 -15.77 6.17 -2.73
CA PRO A 33 -16.43 7.47 -2.68
C PRO A 33 -15.61 8.55 -1.95
N ASP A 34 -14.75 8.17 -1.01
CA ASP A 34 -13.94 9.07 -0.17
C ASP A 34 -12.52 9.33 -0.73
N ALA A 35 -12.15 8.62 -1.80
CA ALA A 35 -10.89 8.86 -2.49
C ALA A 35 -10.96 10.17 -3.31
N PRO A 36 -9.90 11.00 -3.29
CA PRO A 36 -9.79 12.15 -4.18
C PRO A 36 -9.92 11.74 -5.63
N ARG A 37 -10.57 12.59 -6.42
CA ARG A 37 -10.69 12.42 -7.87
C ARG A 37 -9.63 13.28 -8.55
N ASP A 38 -8.80 12.65 -9.37
CA ASP A 38 -7.75 13.31 -10.14
C ASP A 38 -7.46 12.57 -11.46
N CYS A 39 -6.57 13.14 -12.28
CA CYS A 39 -6.24 12.62 -13.60
C CYS A 39 -5.32 11.38 -13.59
N PHE A 40 -4.79 10.99 -12.43
CA PHE A 40 -3.92 9.82 -12.25
C PHE A 40 -4.64 8.65 -11.57
N GLN A 41 -5.96 8.74 -11.40
CA GLN A 41 -6.74 7.57 -11.01
C GLN A 41 -6.80 6.56 -12.15
N ASP A 42 -6.17 5.42 -11.93
CA ASP A 42 -6.21 4.26 -12.80
C ASP A 42 -7.63 3.66 -12.87
N TYR A 43 -7.91 2.90 -13.93
CA TYR A 43 -9.11 2.07 -14.04
C TYR A 43 -8.75 0.63 -13.66
N ASP A 44 -8.97 0.26 -12.40
CA ASP A 44 -8.87 -1.12 -11.94
C ASP A 44 -10.14 -1.87 -12.36
N ILE A 45 -10.05 -2.71 -13.40
CA ILE A 45 -11.19 -3.38 -14.01
C ILE A 45 -11.05 -4.89 -13.88
N VAL A 46 -12.13 -5.55 -13.48
CA VAL A 46 -12.27 -7.00 -13.61
C VAL A 46 -13.27 -7.33 -14.71
N TYR A 47 -12.84 -8.12 -15.68
CA TYR A 47 -13.75 -8.80 -16.61
C TYR A 47 -13.96 -10.23 -16.15
N VAL A 48 -15.21 -10.53 -15.81
CA VAL A 48 -15.62 -11.90 -15.50
C VAL A 48 -15.87 -12.61 -16.81
N THR A 49 -15.13 -13.69 -17.06
CA THR A 49 -15.11 -14.43 -18.32
C THR A 49 -15.38 -15.90 -18.06
N ARG A 50 -16.01 -16.60 -19.01
CA ARG A 50 -16.23 -18.05 -18.86
C ARG A 50 -14.90 -18.82 -18.83
N GLU A 51 -13.98 -18.43 -19.70
CA GLU A 51 -12.71 -19.12 -19.90
C GLU A 51 -11.60 -18.11 -20.20
N VAL A 52 -10.69 -17.92 -19.25
CA VAL A 52 -9.56 -17.00 -19.36
C VAL A 52 -8.67 -17.35 -20.56
N VAL A 53 -8.48 -18.64 -20.83
CA VAL A 53 -7.61 -19.13 -21.92
C VAL A 53 -8.02 -18.62 -23.31
N THR A 54 -9.31 -18.31 -23.51
CA THR A 54 -9.81 -17.78 -24.78
C THR A 54 -9.33 -16.35 -25.08
N PHE A 55 -8.84 -15.64 -24.06
CA PHE A 55 -8.26 -14.30 -24.17
C PHE A 55 -6.74 -14.31 -24.17
N THR A 56 -6.12 -15.36 -23.61
CA THR A 56 -4.66 -15.47 -23.51
C THR A 56 -4.05 -16.27 -24.65
N SER A 57 -4.86 -16.90 -25.51
CA SER A 57 -4.39 -17.53 -26.76
C SER A 57 -4.04 -16.50 -27.84
N ASP A 58 -4.69 -15.32 -27.80
CA ASP A 58 -4.38 -14.18 -28.66
C ASP A 58 -4.66 -12.88 -27.90
N HIS A 59 -3.61 -12.16 -27.53
CA HIS A 59 -3.70 -10.94 -26.72
C HIS A 59 -4.15 -9.70 -27.49
N ARG A 60 -4.29 -9.74 -28.83
CA ARG A 60 -4.63 -8.56 -29.66
C ARG A 60 -5.99 -7.95 -29.36
N TRP A 61 -6.88 -8.67 -28.68
CA TRP A 61 -8.21 -8.17 -28.31
C TRP A 61 -8.15 -6.88 -27.45
N ILE A 62 -7.07 -6.67 -26.70
CA ILE A 62 -6.87 -5.45 -25.89
C ILE A 62 -6.53 -4.21 -26.74
N ASP A 63 -6.32 -4.36 -28.06
CA ASP A 63 -6.03 -3.24 -28.97
C ASP A 63 -7.19 -2.26 -29.11
N VAL A 64 -8.42 -2.71 -28.81
CA VAL A 64 -9.61 -1.86 -28.75
C VAL A 64 -9.47 -0.72 -27.74
N PHE A 65 -8.65 -0.88 -26.70
CA PHE A 65 -8.43 0.14 -25.68
C PHE A 65 -7.48 1.25 -26.11
N GLY A 66 -6.95 1.19 -27.34
CA GLY A 66 -6.16 2.25 -27.94
C GLY A 66 -4.65 2.04 -27.83
N GLU A 67 -3.90 3.03 -28.32
CA GLU A 67 -2.45 2.95 -28.44
C GLU A 67 -1.76 3.03 -27.07
N ARG A 68 -0.91 2.05 -26.77
CA ARG A 68 -0.24 1.89 -25.48
C ARG A 68 1.13 2.57 -25.46
N LEU A 69 1.49 3.18 -24.33
CA LEU A 69 2.87 3.53 -23.98
C LEU A 69 3.64 2.30 -23.55
N ILE A 70 3.03 1.48 -22.69
CA ILE A 70 3.62 0.24 -22.19
C ILE A 70 2.51 -0.75 -21.84
N LEU A 71 2.81 -2.03 -22.04
CA LEU A 71 2.01 -3.16 -21.61
C LEU A 71 2.86 -4.04 -20.71
N GLN A 72 2.32 -4.43 -19.56
CA GLN A 72 2.86 -5.51 -18.75
C GLN A 72 1.80 -6.60 -18.60
N MET A 73 2.22 -7.86 -18.69
CA MET A 73 1.40 -9.04 -18.42
C MET A 73 2.05 -9.80 -17.26
N PRO A 74 1.75 -9.44 -15.99
CA PRO A 74 2.45 -9.98 -14.83
C PRO A 74 2.47 -11.51 -14.79
N ASP A 75 1.38 -12.16 -15.18
CA ASP A 75 1.24 -13.62 -15.26
C ASP A 75 2.14 -14.29 -16.31
N LEU A 76 2.86 -13.51 -17.13
CA LEU A 76 3.86 -13.99 -18.10
C LEU A 76 5.29 -13.53 -17.76
N THR A 77 5.49 -12.77 -16.68
CA THR A 77 6.81 -12.22 -16.33
C THR A 77 7.52 -13.04 -15.26
N ASP A 78 8.79 -13.37 -15.49
CA ASP A 78 9.70 -13.95 -14.49
C ASP A 78 10.70 -12.87 -14.05
N ILE A 79 10.38 -12.16 -12.95
CA ILE A 79 11.25 -11.13 -12.35
C ILE A 79 12.07 -11.76 -11.19
N GLY A 80 12.45 -13.04 -11.32
CA GLY A 80 13.40 -13.70 -10.42
C GLY A 80 12.78 -14.63 -9.37
N ASN A 81 11.50 -14.99 -9.50
CA ASN A 81 10.80 -15.91 -8.58
C ASN A 81 10.39 -17.25 -9.24
N GLY A 82 10.88 -17.51 -10.46
CA GLY A 82 10.63 -18.75 -11.19
C GLY A 82 9.61 -18.59 -12.32
N LYS A 83 9.44 -19.66 -13.11
CA LYS A 83 8.55 -19.66 -14.28
C LYS A 83 7.13 -19.26 -13.87
N PRO A 84 6.48 -18.32 -14.57
CA PRO A 84 5.10 -17.98 -14.30
C PRO A 84 4.22 -19.23 -14.49
N THR A 85 3.51 -19.64 -13.45
CA THR A 85 2.43 -20.63 -13.58
C THR A 85 1.18 -19.89 -14.02
N LEU A 86 0.85 -20.01 -15.31
CA LEU A 86 -0.39 -19.50 -15.87
C LEU A 86 -1.59 -20.09 -15.11
N SER A 87 -2.39 -19.21 -14.51
CA SER A 87 -3.65 -19.59 -13.89
C SER A 87 -4.74 -19.67 -14.95
N ASN A 88 -5.54 -20.74 -14.91
CA ASN A 88 -6.77 -20.81 -15.72
C ASN A 88 -7.91 -19.99 -15.11
N GLN A 89 -7.74 -19.49 -13.88
CA GLN A 89 -8.77 -18.75 -13.15
C GLN A 89 -8.62 -17.23 -13.26
N GLN A 90 -7.42 -16.73 -13.56
CA GLN A 90 -7.18 -15.29 -13.69
C GLN A 90 -6.02 -14.97 -14.62
N PHE A 91 -6.04 -13.78 -15.23
CA PHE A 91 -4.92 -13.23 -15.99
C PHE A 91 -4.97 -11.70 -15.99
N THR A 92 -3.82 -11.04 -15.82
CA THR A 92 -3.73 -9.59 -15.64
C THR A 92 -3.01 -8.90 -16.81
N TYR A 93 -3.57 -7.78 -17.25
CA TYR A 93 -2.95 -6.82 -18.17
C TYR A 93 -2.83 -5.48 -17.46
N LEU A 94 -1.62 -4.92 -17.39
CA LEU A 94 -1.39 -3.55 -16.94
C LEU A 94 -1.07 -2.71 -18.16
N MET A 95 -1.93 -1.75 -18.48
CA MET A 95 -1.88 -1.00 -19.73
C MET A 95 -1.86 0.50 -19.46
N LEU A 96 -0.74 1.16 -19.78
CA LEU A 96 -0.66 2.62 -19.81
C LEU A 96 -0.77 3.09 -21.26
N PHE A 97 -1.67 4.03 -21.54
CA PHE A 97 -1.99 4.50 -22.89
C PHE A 97 -1.31 5.83 -23.24
N LYS A 98 -1.10 6.09 -24.54
CA LYS A 98 -0.48 7.35 -25.03
C LYS A 98 -1.27 8.60 -24.68
N ASP A 99 -2.56 8.44 -24.40
CA ASP A 99 -3.40 9.55 -23.98
C ASP A 99 -3.35 9.81 -22.46
N GLY A 100 -2.53 9.06 -21.73
CA GLY A 100 -2.23 9.21 -20.29
C GLY A 100 -3.10 8.38 -19.35
N ASN A 101 -4.18 7.77 -19.85
CA ASN A 101 -5.01 6.87 -19.05
C ASN A 101 -4.28 5.54 -18.79
N ARG A 102 -4.61 4.87 -17.68
CA ARG A 102 -4.14 3.52 -17.36
C ARG A 102 -5.29 2.60 -16.98
N ILE A 103 -5.30 1.40 -17.56
CA ILE A 103 -6.22 0.33 -17.16
C ILE A 103 -5.38 -0.82 -16.59
N ASP A 104 -5.69 -1.19 -15.35
CA ASP A 104 -5.25 -2.44 -14.75
C ASP A 104 -6.41 -3.43 -14.88
N LEU A 105 -6.32 -4.32 -15.88
CA LEU A 105 -7.39 -5.23 -16.26
C LEU A 105 -7.09 -6.65 -15.82
N THR A 106 -7.94 -7.23 -14.99
CA THR A 106 -7.86 -8.64 -14.62
C THR A 106 -9.03 -9.41 -15.23
N LEU A 107 -8.72 -10.46 -15.98
CA LEU A 107 -9.68 -11.49 -16.36
C LEU A 107 -9.86 -12.45 -15.19
N MET A 108 -11.09 -12.84 -14.86
CA MET A 108 -11.37 -13.84 -13.84
C MET A 108 -12.47 -14.81 -14.28
N THR A 109 -12.44 -16.05 -13.80
CA THR A 109 -13.62 -16.94 -13.88
C THR A 109 -14.70 -16.47 -12.90
N PRO A 110 -15.98 -16.85 -13.08
CA PRO A 110 -17.05 -16.43 -12.18
C PRO A 110 -16.81 -16.80 -10.71
N GLU A 111 -16.25 -17.98 -10.45
CA GLU A 111 -15.93 -18.45 -9.10
C GLU A 111 -14.88 -17.55 -8.46
N ARG A 112 -13.79 -17.26 -9.19
CA ARG A 112 -12.71 -16.39 -8.72
C ARG A 112 -13.17 -14.96 -8.49
N ALA A 113 -14.03 -14.44 -9.37
CA ALA A 113 -14.61 -13.12 -9.23
C ALA A 113 -15.53 -13.00 -8.00
N THR A 114 -16.28 -14.06 -7.68
CA THR A 114 -17.10 -14.12 -6.47
C THR A 114 -16.26 -14.02 -5.21
N ASP A 115 -15.19 -14.81 -5.12
CA ASP A 115 -14.24 -14.74 -4.00
C ASP A 115 -13.58 -13.36 -3.90
N TYR A 116 -13.21 -12.78 -5.04
CA TYR A 116 -12.57 -11.48 -5.11
C TYR A 116 -13.48 -10.35 -4.58
N ILE A 117 -14.73 -10.27 -5.05
CA ILE A 117 -15.69 -9.26 -4.59
C ILE A 117 -16.01 -9.42 -3.10
N ASN A 118 -16.14 -10.65 -2.61
CA ASN A 118 -16.41 -10.90 -1.19
C ASN A 118 -15.27 -10.45 -0.27
N GLY A 119 -14.07 -10.27 -0.81
CA GLY A 119 -12.89 -9.77 -0.08
C GLY A 119 -12.54 -8.31 -0.36
N ASP A 120 -13.34 -7.60 -1.18
CA ASP A 120 -13.06 -6.21 -1.57
C ASP A 120 -14.34 -5.36 -1.67
N SER A 121 -14.61 -4.60 -0.62
CA SER A 121 -15.68 -3.60 -0.52
C SER A 121 -15.57 -2.45 -1.51
N LEU A 122 -14.40 -2.21 -2.11
CA LEU A 122 -14.22 -1.24 -3.17
C LEU A 122 -14.58 -1.84 -4.53
N SER A 123 -15.80 -2.36 -4.68
CA SER A 123 -16.32 -2.99 -5.90
C SER A 123 -17.59 -2.30 -6.39
N ILE A 124 -17.61 -1.87 -7.65
CA ILE A 124 -18.81 -1.35 -8.36
C ILE A 124 -19.09 -2.21 -9.59
N ILE A 125 -20.30 -2.79 -9.66
CA ILE A 125 -20.73 -3.58 -10.82
C ILE A 125 -21.14 -2.64 -11.96
N LEU A 126 -20.40 -2.65 -13.07
CA LEU A 126 -20.68 -1.83 -14.26
C LEU A 126 -21.57 -2.54 -15.29
N LEU A 127 -21.51 -3.87 -15.30
CA LEU A 127 -22.29 -4.75 -16.16
C LEU A 127 -22.36 -6.13 -15.52
N ASP A 128 -23.53 -6.76 -15.56
CA ASP A 128 -23.70 -8.17 -15.21
C ASP A 128 -24.78 -8.77 -16.11
N LYS A 129 -24.35 -9.57 -17.09
CA LYS A 129 -25.24 -10.19 -18.09
C LYS A 129 -26.03 -11.37 -17.51
N ASP A 130 -25.56 -11.94 -16.41
CA ASP A 130 -26.06 -13.19 -15.83
C ASP A 130 -26.71 -12.98 -14.45
N GLN A 131 -26.72 -11.73 -13.94
CA GLN A 131 -27.32 -11.36 -12.65
C GLN A 131 -26.71 -12.09 -11.44
N GLN A 132 -25.42 -12.40 -11.52
CA GLN A 132 -24.67 -13.11 -10.49
C GLN A 132 -24.30 -12.22 -9.28
N PHE A 133 -24.22 -10.90 -9.46
CA PHE A 133 -23.66 -9.95 -8.48
C PHE A 133 -24.71 -8.96 -7.92
N ASN A 134 -26.00 -9.30 -7.97
CA ASN A 134 -27.09 -8.42 -7.50
C ASN A 134 -27.07 -8.12 -5.99
N ALA A 135 -26.36 -8.93 -5.20
CA ALA A 135 -26.30 -8.79 -3.74
C ALA A 135 -25.07 -7.99 -3.25
N VAL A 136 -24.24 -7.47 -4.17
CA VAL A 136 -23.05 -6.70 -3.79
C VAL A 136 -23.48 -5.39 -3.12
N PRO A 137 -23.01 -5.11 -1.89
CA PRO A 137 -23.38 -3.88 -1.18
C PRO A 137 -22.80 -2.64 -1.88
N PRO A 138 -23.30 -1.42 -1.57
CA PRO A 138 -22.68 -0.19 -2.02
C PRO A 138 -21.19 -0.16 -1.67
N SER A 139 -20.40 0.34 -2.62
CA SER A 139 -18.95 0.41 -2.48
C SER A 139 -18.54 1.39 -1.38
N ASP A 140 -17.67 0.94 -0.48
CA ASP A 140 -17.08 1.74 0.58
C ASP A 140 -15.68 1.22 0.93
N ASP A 141 -14.98 1.90 1.83
CA ASP A 141 -13.60 1.58 2.19
C ASP A 141 -13.47 0.60 3.37
N ARG A 142 -14.53 -0.12 3.76
CA ARG A 142 -14.60 -0.83 5.06
C ARG A 142 -13.46 -1.83 5.26
N ASP A 143 -13.03 -2.53 4.21
CA ASP A 143 -11.96 -3.54 4.31
C ASP A 143 -10.56 -2.92 4.38
N TYR A 144 -10.45 -1.62 4.12
CA TYR A 144 -9.21 -0.85 4.13
C TYR A 144 -9.09 0.08 5.33
N ARG A 145 -10.06 0.06 6.24
CA ARG A 145 -10.05 0.87 7.45
C ARG A 145 -8.95 0.41 8.39
N ILE A 146 -8.44 1.36 9.16
CA ILE A 146 -7.44 1.08 10.18
C ILE A 146 -8.08 0.19 11.23
N ILE A 147 -7.46 -0.96 11.50
CA ILE A 147 -7.90 -1.88 12.55
C ILE A 147 -7.22 -1.48 13.87
N SER A 148 -8.01 -1.42 14.95
CA SER A 148 -7.50 -1.17 16.29
C SER A 148 -6.48 -2.24 16.70
N PRO A 149 -5.31 -1.86 17.25
CA PRO A 149 -4.32 -2.85 17.68
C PRO A 149 -4.81 -3.66 18.88
N SER A 150 -4.46 -4.94 18.92
CA SER A 150 -4.44 -5.68 20.18
C SER A 150 -3.24 -5.25 21.03
N LYS A 151 -3.27 -5.55 22.34
CA LYS A 151 -2.13 -5.30 23.25
C LYS A 151 -0.83 -5.90 22.72
N GLN A 152 -0.89 -7.13 22.18
CA GLN A 152 0.28 -7.80 21.63
C GLN A 152 0.79 -7.14 20.36
N GLN A 153 -0.10 -6.80 19.40
CA GLN A 153 0.29 -6.11 18.17
C GLN A 153 0.96 -4.76 18.46
N PHE A 154 0.44 -4.02 19.44
CA PHE A 154 1.04 -2.77 19.90
C PHE A 154 2.44 -2.99 20.47
N ALA A 155 2.59 -3.97 21.35
CA ALA A 155 3.88 -4.31 21.97
C ALA A 155 4.92 -4.75 20.93
N ASP A 156 4.54 -5.62 19.99
CA ASP A 156 5.41 -6.10 18.92
C ASP A 156 5.85 -4.95 18.00
N CYS A 157 4.94 -4.03 17.67
CA CYS A 157 5.27 -2.84 16.88
C CYS A 157 6.30 -1.94 17.59
N CYS A 158 6.13 -1.74 18.91
CA CYS A 158 7.11 -1.00 19.70
C CYS A 158 8.46 -1.70 19.74
N ASN A 159 8.46 -3.01 20.01
CA ASN A 159 9.68 -3.79 20.12
C ASN A 159 10.44 -3.82 18.80
N GLU A 160 9.76 -4.08 17.67
CA GLU A 160 10.40 -4.16 16.34
C GLU A 160 11.07 -2.83 15.96
N LEU A 161 10.43 -1.68 16.21
CA LEU A 161 11.06 -0.38 15.94
C LEU A 161 12.34 -0.18 16.77
N TRP A 162 12.27 -0.44 18.08
CA TRP A 162 13.41 -0.29 18.96
C TRP A 162 14.51 -1.33 18.69
N TRP A 163 14.13 -2.53 18.25
CA TRP A 163 15.05 -3.60 17.91
C TRP A 163 15.86 -3.30 16.65
N VAL A 164 15.23 -2.74 15.62
CA VAL A 164 15.88 -2.49 14.33
C VAL A 164 16.55 -1.12 14.22
N ALA A 165 16.15 -0.13 15.03
CA ALA A 165 16.84 1.18 15.07
C ALA A 165 18.38 1.08 15.26
N PRO A 166 18.92 0.21 16.13
CA PRO A 166 20.34 -0.09 16.22
C PRO A 166 21.01 -0.54 14.91
N TYR A 167 20.27 -1.16 13.99
CA TYR A 167 20.85 -1.63 12.71
C TYR A 167 21.11 -0.46 11.78
N VAL A 168 20.21 0.53 11.79
CA VAL A 168 20.41 1.80 11.08
C VAL A 168 21.67 2.49 11.61
N ALA A 169 21.78 2.62 12.94
CA ALA A 169 22.94 3.21 13.60
C ALA A 169 24.26 2.52 13.24
N LYS A 170 24.29 1.18 13.29
CA LYS A 170 25.47 0.40 12.91
C LYS A 170 25.84 0.60 11.44
N GLY A 171 24.87 0.61 10.54
CA GLY A 171 25.10 0.89 9.13
C GLY A 171 25.70 2.27 8.90
N LEU A 172 25.15 3.30 9.56
CA LEU A 172 25.68 4.67 9.48
C LEU A 172 27.10 4.78 10.02
N TRP A 173 27.37 4.17 11.17
CA TRP A 173 28.72 4.17 11.76
C TRP A 173 29.74 3.50 10.85
N ARG A 174 29.37 2.42 10.15
CA ARG A 174 30.21 1.74 9.15
C ARG A 174 30.32 2.46 7.80
N GLY A 175 29.55 3.52 7.57
CA GLY A 175 29.45 4.17 6.26
C GLY A 175 28.65 3.39 5.21
N GLU A 176 27.84 2.42 5.61
CA GLU A 176 27.01 1.56 4.77
C GLU A 176 25.66 2.22 4.45
N ILE A 177 25.67 3.38 3.77
CA ILE A 177 24.46 4.18 3.52
C ILE A 177 23.30 3.39 2.87
N PRO A 178 23.51 2.54 1.84
CA PRO A 178 22.42 1.76 1.28
C PRO A 178 21.76 0.82 2.30
N TYR A 179 22.55 0.19 3.16
CA TYR A 179 22.04 -0.70 4.21
C TYR A 179 21.28 0.09 5.29
N ALA A 180 21.88 1.19 5.78
CA ALA A 180 21.24 2.04 6.77
C ALA A 180 19.88 2.58 6.28
N LYS A 181 19.82 3.05 5.02
CA LYS A 181 18.57 3.50 4.41
C LYS A 181 17.59 2.34 4.25
N ALA A 182 18.01 1.16 3.80
CA ALA A 182 17.11 0.01 3.71
C ALA A 182 16.47 -0.36 5.07
N MET A 183 17.26 -0.37 6.15
CA MET A 183 16.75 -0.62 7.50
C MET A 183 15.85 0.53 8.00
N LEU A 184 16.15 1.78 7.67
CA LEU A 184 15.31 2.93 8.04
C LEU A 184 13.96 2.90 7.32
N GLU A 185 13.99 2.63 6.02
CA GLU A 185 12.86 2.79 5.08
C GLU A 185 11.89 1.61 5.06
N GLN A 186 12.35 0.41 5.43
CA GLN A 186 11.50 -0.77 5.50
C GLN A 186 11.08 -1.04 6.96
N PRO A 187 11.83 -1.80 7.78
CA PRO A 187 11.32 -2.26 9.07
C PRO A 187 10.99 -1.10 10.03
N VAL A 188 11.86 -0.08 10.15
CA VAL A 188 11.63 1.03 11.08
C VAL A 188 10.46 1.91 10.62
N ARG A 189 10.44 2.30 9.33
CA ARG A 189 9.36 3.13 8.78
C ARG A 189 8.02 2.40 8.71
N ASP A 190 8.02 1.09 8.49
CA ASP A 190 6.79 0.28 8.51
C ASP A 190 6.14 0.31 9.90
N MET A 191 6.93 0.17 10.97
CA MET A 191 6.42 0.29 12.34
C MET A 191 5.98 1.72 12.65
N MET A 192 6.74 2.70 12.18
CA MET A 192 6.38 4.11 12.34
C MET A 192 5.05 4.45 11.65
N LEU A 193 4.85 4.02 10.41
CA LEU A 193 3.62 4.21 9.66
C LEU A 193 2.44 3.48 10.32
N ARG A 194 2.66 2.28 10.87
CA ARG A 194 1.66 1.54 11.64
C ARG A 194 1.24 2.30 12.89
N MET A 195 2.19 2.82 13.67
CA MET A 195 1.89 3.61 14.87
C MET A 195 1.18 4.92 14.54
N LEU A 196 1.61 5.62 13.49
CA LEU A 196 0.94 6.83 13.00
C LEU A 196 -0.50 6.54 12.53
N SER A 197 -0.72 5.38 11.91
CA SER A 197 -2.06 4.92 11.52
C SER A 197 -2.92 4.64 12.74
N TRP A 198 -2.42 3.94 13.76
CA TRP A 198 -3.18 3.72 15.00
C TRP A 198 -3.48 5.03 15.73
N TYR A 199 -2.54 5.96 15.76
CA TYR A 199 -2.77 7.31 16.29
C TYR A 199 -3.91 8.03 15.55
N ALA A 200 -3.93 8.00 14.22
CA ALA A 200 -5.05 8.53 13.45
C ALA A 200 -6.36 7.78 13.76
N GLY A 201 -6.31 6.45 13.85
CA GLY A 201 -7.45 5.60 14.18
C GLY A 201 -8.06 5.92 15.54
N VAL A 202 -7.25 6.17 16.57
CA VAL A 202 -7.70 6.63 17.91
C VAL A 202 -8.49 7.93 17.80
N ARG A 203 -8.05 8.88 16.96
CA ARG A 203 -8.71 10.18 16.79
C ARG A 203 -10.02 10.10 16.03
N THR A 204 -10.16 9.13 15.13
CA THR A 204 -11.31 9.00 14.22
C THR A 204 -12.22 7.81 14.57
N GLY A 205 -11.97 7.13 15.69
CA GLY A 205 -12.72 5.94 16.09
C GLY A 205 -12.58 4.78 15.10
N PHE A 206 -11.43 4.66 14.43
CA PHE A 206 -11.10 3.57 13.50
C PHE A 206 -12.06 3.46 12.28
N THR A 207 -12.71 4.56 11.91
CA THR A 207 -13.67 4.61 10.80
C THR A 207 -13.06 4.98 9.45
N ILE A 208 -11.75 5.21 9.38
CA ILE A 208 -11.07 5.74 8.18
C ILE A 208 -10.00 4.78 7.67
N SER A 209 -9.71 4.84 6.37
CA SER A 209 -8.49 4.26 5.79
C SER A 209 -7.32 5.25 5.80
N ALA A 210 -6.12 4.76 6.13
CA ALA A 210 -4.86 5.52 5.97
C ALA A 210 -4.48 5.71 4.49
N GLY A 211 -5.10 4.95 3.57
CA GLY A 211 -4.66 4.81 2.19
C GLY A 211 -3.34 4.05 2.06
N LYS A 212 -3.03 3.59 0.84
CA LYS A 212 -1.75 2.92 0.56
C LYS A 212 -0.57 3.80 0.98
N CYS A 213 0.35 3.24 1.74
CA CYS A 213 1.52 3.93 2.32
C CYS A 213 1.17 5.18 3.16
N GLY A 214 -0.02 5.25 3.74
CA GLY A 214 -0.41 6.37 4.62
C GLY A 214 -0.76 7.67 3.90
N LYS A 215 -0.99 7.64 2.58
CA LYS A 215 -1.21 8.85 1.76
C LYS A 215 -2.40 9.72 2.19
N TYR A 216 -3.32 9.21 3.01
CA TYR A 216 -4.47 9.98 3.54
C TYR A 216 -4.31 10.43 5.01
N LEU A 217 -3.27 9.97 5.71
CA LEU A 217 -2.99 10.36 7.10
C LEU A 217 -2.88 11.87 7.34
N PRO A 218 -2.38 12.74 6.43
CA PRO A 218 -2.35 14.19 6.68
C PRO A 218 -3.72 14.81 7.00
N ARG A 219 -4.83 14.14 6.66
CA ARG A 219 -6.19 14.61 6.97
C ARG A 219 -6.63 14.33 8.40
N TYR A 220 -5.96 13.41 9.08
CA TYR A 220 -6.45 12.79 10.32
C TYR A 220 -5.50 12.97 11.51
N VAL A 221 -4.30 13.51 11.27
CA VAL A 221 -3.30 13.80 12.31
C VAL A 221 -3.04 15.31 12.37
N ASP A 222 -2.47 15.79 13.48
CA ASP A 222 -2.11 17.19 13.61
C ASP A 222 -1.04 17.60 12.58
N ALA A 223 -1.06 18.87 12.19
CA ALA A 223 -0.12 19.37 11.18
C ALA A 223 1.35 19.22 11.62
N ASP A 224 1.66 19.45 12.89
CA ASP A 224 3.00 19.26 13.45
C ASP A 224 3.43 17.78 13.44
N VAL A 225 2.52 16.85 13.80
CA VAL A 225 2.76 15.40 13.70
C VAL A 225 3.10 15.00 12.26
N TRP A 226 2.34 15.51 11.28
CA TRP A 226 2.59 15.20 9.87
C TRP A 226 3.91 15.79 9.37
N GLN A 227 4.23 17.04 9.73
CA GLN A 227 5.51 17.66 9.36
C GLN A 227 6.70 16.95 10.01
N ASP A 228 6.57 16.54 11.27
CA ASP A 228 7.59 15.73 11.95
C ASP A 228 7.81 14.41 11.20
N TYR A 229 6.74 13.72 10.80
CA TYR A 229 6.83 12.48 10.02
C TYR A 229 7.53 12.70 8.67
N LEU A 230 7.17 13.75 7.91
CA LEU A 230 7.83 14.08 6.64
C LEU A 230 9.32 14.42 6.83
N SER A 231 9.69 15.04 7.95
CA SER A 231 11.08 15.34 8.28
C SER A 231 11.94 14.09 8.56
N THR A 232 11.33 12.90 8.64
CA THR A 232 12.05 11.63 8.78
C THR A 232 12.51 11.01 7.45
N TYR A 233 12.31 11.70 6.32
CA TYR A 233 12.75 11.28 4.98
C TYR A 233 14.08 11.97 4.60
N PRO A 234 15.25 11.36 4.87
CA PRO A 234 16.54 11.96 4.56
C PRO A 234 16.96 11.68 3.11
N ASP A 235 17.87 12.51 2.60
CA ASP A 235 18.67 12.23 1.41
C ASP A 235 19.73 11.13 1.70
N ALA A 236 20.81 11.08 0.92
CA ALA A 236 21.88 10.10 1.09
C ALA A 236 23.00 10.58 2.04
N ASP A 237 22.90 11.77 2.61
CA ASP A 237 23.89 12.27 3.57
C ASP A 237 23.78 11.54 4.91
N SER A 238 24.91 11.08 5.44
CA SER A 238 24.95 10.28 6.66
C SER A 238 24.37 11.00 7.88
N GLU A 239 24.62 12.30 8.03
CA GLU A 239 24.17 13.06 9.20
C GLU A 239 22.68 13.36 9.11
N HIS A 240 22.17 13.64 7.91
CA HIS A 240 20.73 13.75 7.69
C HIS A 240 19.99 12.45 8.03
N VAL A 241 20.58 11.28 7.74
CA VAL A 241 19.99 9.98 8.10
C VAL A 241 20.00 9.74 9.62
N TRP A 242 21.07 10.15 10.33
CA TRP A 242 21.08 10.15 11.80
C TRP A 242 19.98 11.02 12.39
N GLN A 243 19.84 12.25 11.90
CA GLN A 243 18.80 13.17 12.35
C GLN A 243 17.40 12.61 12.09
N ALA A 244 17.17 11.99 10.93
CA ALA A 244 15.91 11.33 10.61
C ALA A 244 15.61 10.16 11.57
N LEU A 245 16.60 9.33 11.90
CA LEU A 245 16.45 8.24 12.88
C LEU A 245 16.03 8.79 14.26
N PHE A 246 16.74 9.79 14.78
CA PHE A 246 16.41 10.38 16.08
C PHE A 246 15.03 11.03 16.11
N ARG A 247 14.66 11.76 15.03
CA ARG A 247 13.31 12.34 14.88
C ARG A 247 12.25 11.27 14.85
N MET A 248 12.49 10.16 14.15
CA MET A 248 11.56 9.05 14.09
C MET A 248 11.39 8.37 15.45
N CYS A 249 12.47 8.13 16.20
CA CYS A 249 12.39 7.60 17.57
C CYS A 249 11.59 8.54 18.50
N ALA A 250 11.84 9.84 18.45
CA ALA A 250 11.14 10.83 19.27
C ALA A 250 9.65 10.91 18.93
N LEU A 251 9.32 10.95 17.64
CA LEU A 251 7.93 10.97 17.19
C LEU A 251 7.21 9.66 17.53
N PHE A 252 7.85 8.51 17.28
CA PHE A 252 7.27 7.20 17.61
C PHE A 252 6.94 7.09 19.08
N ARG A 253 7.87 7.46 19.97
CA ARG A 253 7.65 7.51 21.43
C ARG A 253 6.41 8.34 21.79
N ARG A 254 6.29 9.53 21.22
CA ARG A 254 5.14 10.43 21.48
C ARG A 254 3.82 9.77 21.08
N LEU A 255 3.75 9.20 19.88
CA LEU A 255 2.53 8.59 19.36
C LEU A 255 2.20 7.27 20.08
N ALA A 256 3.21 6.45 20.37
CA ALA A 256 3.05 5.18 21.06
C ALA A 256 2.50 5.35 22.48
N ARG A 257 3.00 6.35 23.24
CA ARG A 257 2.42 6.69 24.55
C ARG A 257 0.96 7.10 24.44
N HIS A 258 0.60 7.93 23.46
CA HIS A 258 -0.79 8.34 23.25
C HIS A 258 -1.71 7.15 22.93
N VAL A 259 -1.28 6.25 22.06
CA VAL A 259 -2.02 5.03 21.72
C VAL A 259 -2.11 4.10 22.93
N ALA A 260 -1.03 3.94 23.69
CA ALA A 260 -1.02 3.14 24.92
C ALA A 260 -2.02 3.68 25.95
N ASP A 261 -2.01 4.98 26.20
CA ASP A 261 -2.91 5.66 27.15
C ASP A 261 -4.39 5.47 26.75
N HIS A 262 -4.72 5.58 25.45
CA HIS A 262 -6.08 5.38 24.96
C HIS A 262 -6.61 3.97 25.24
N PHE A 263 -5.78 2.95 25.04
CA PHE A 263 -6.18 1.55 25.21
C PHE A 263 -5.89 0.97 26.61
N GLY A 264 -5.20 1.71 27.48
CA GLY A 264 -4.69 1.19 28.76
C GLY A 264 -3.61 0.12 28.58
N TYR A 265 -2.79 0.23 27.54
CA TYR A 265 -1.64 -0.65 27.32
C TYR A 265 -0.39 -0.11 28.01
N ASP A 266 0.57 -1.00 28.23
CA ASP A 266 1.88 -0.62 28.77
C ASP A 266 2.80 -0.22 27.62
N TYR A 267 3.43 0.95 27.71
CA TYR A 267 4.51 1.35 26.81
C TYR A 267 5.87 0.92 27.37
N ALA A 268 6.72 0.32 26.53
CA ALA A 268 8.02 -0.22 26.93
C ALA A 268 9.08 0.89 27.13
N GLU A 269 8.91 1.71 28.16
CA GLU A 269 9.79 2.84 28.51
C GLU A 269 11.27 2.46 28.71
N ALA A 270 11.52 1.22 29.15
CA ALA A 270 12.88 0.72 29.36
C ALA A 270 13.62 0.50 28.03
N ASP A 271 12.98 -0.15 27.06
CA ASP A 271 13.57 -0.45 25.76
C ASP A 271 13.85 0.85 24.99
N ASP A 272 12.87 1.75 24.95
CA ASP A 272 13.00 3.09 24.39
C ASP A 272 14.24 3.83 24.93
N ARG A 273 14.34 3.95 26.27
CA ARG A 273 15.46 4.65 26.90
C ARG A 273 16.79 3.97 26.61
N ASN A 274 16.85 2.64 26.74
CA ASN A 274 18.09 1.87 26.53
C ASN A 274 18.59 2.00 25.09
N VAL A 275 17.68 1.85 24.11
CA VAL A 275 18.02 1.97 22.70
C VAL A 275 18.37 3.41 22.35
N THR A 276 17.61 4.40 22.81
CA THR A 276 17.93 5.82 22.56
C THR A 276 19.33 6.17 23.05
N ASN A 277 19.71 5.72 24.26
CA ASN A 277 21.06 5.92 24.79
C ASN A 277 22.12 5.22 23.93
N TYR A 278 21.85 3.98 23.51
CA TYR A 278 22.73 3.24 22.59
C TYR A 278 22.94 3.99 21.27
N LEU A 279 21.89 4.54 20.67
CA LEU A 279 21.97 5.28 19.40
C LEU A 279 22.83 6.54 19.55
N HIS A 280 22.64 7.31 20.62
CA HIS A 280 23.48 8.49 20.89
C HIS A 280 24.94 8.13 21.13
N HIS A 281 25.20 7.03 21.85
CA HIS A 281 26.55 6.55 22.06
C HIS A 281 27.22 6.15 20.74
N VAL A 282 26.55 5.38 19.87
CA VAL A 282 27.09 4.99 18.55
C VAL A 282 27.34 6.22 17.66
N HIS A 283 26.45 7.21 17.68
CA HIS A 283 26.63 8.44 16.90
C HIS A 283 27.87 9.24 17.32
N ALA A 284 28.18 9.26 18.62
CA ALA A 284 29.35 9.93 19.17
C ALA A 284 30.65 9.08 19.07
N LEU A 285 30.54 7.79 18.74
CA LEU A 285 31.66 6.87 18.74
C LEU A 285 32.64 7.16 17.59
N PRO A 286 33.96 7.27 17.85
CA PRO A 286 34.95 7.41 16.80
C PRO A 286 34.88 6.24 15.79
N ARG A 287 35.12 6.51 14.52
CA ARG A 287 35.03 5.49 13.44
C ARG A 287 36.14 4.43 13.51
N GLU A 288 37.19 4.69 14.26
CA GLU A 288 38.35 3.79 14.40
C GLU A 288 38.21 2.83 15.60
N GLU A 289 37.13 2.97 16.36
CA GLU A 289 36.90 2.22 17.59
C GLU A 289 36.71 0.72 17.32
N LYS A 290 37.34 -0.11 18.14
CA LYS A 290 37.32 -1.58 17.97
C LYS A 290 36.58 -2.30 19.11
N VAL A 291 36.28 -1.59 20.19
CA VAL A 291 35.60 -2.12 21.38
C VAL A 291 34.40 -1.23 21.70
N PHE A 292 33.29 -1.83 22.12
CA PHE A 292 32.08 -1.12 22.50
C PHE A 292 32.10 -0.91 24.02
N ASP A 293 32.70 0.18 24.48
CA ASP A 293 32.81 0.57 25.91
C ASP A 293 31.99 1.83 26.23
#